data_AF-A0A4S0IQN9-F1
#
_entry.id   AF-A0A4S0IQN9-F1
#
_cell.length_a   1.000
_cell.length_b   1.000
_cell.length_c   1.000
_cell.angle_alpha   90.00
_cell.angle_beta   90.00
_cell.angle_gamma   90.00
#
_symmetry.space_group_name_H-M   'P 1'
#
loop_
_entity.id
_entity.type
_entity.pdbx_description
1 polymer ?
#
loop_
_entity_poly.entity_id
_entity_poly.type
_entity_poly.pdbx_seq_one_letter_code
_entity_poly.pdbx_strand_id
1 'polypeptide(L)'
;PGDIVIMDNLGSHKSAAVRQMIRAAGARLWYLPPYSPDLNPIEQAFAKIKHWMRAAQKRTIDDTWRHIGHLVATIEPDECSNYFNNAGYASVKT
;
A
#
# COMPACT_ATOMS: atom_id res chain seq x y z
N PRO A 1 -17.69 8.82 -0.42
CA PRO A 1 -18.24 7.82 -1.37
C PRO A 1 -17.56 7.96 -2.74
N GLY A 2 -17.00 6.88 -3.28
CA GLY A 2 -16.27 6.92 -4.55
C GLY A 2 -14.83 6.42 -4.47
N ASP A 3 -14.32 6.16 -3.26
CA ASP A 3 -12.98 5.62 -3.07
C ASP A 3 -12.84 4.22 -3.66
N ILE A 4 -11.64 3.90 -4.12
CA ILE A 4 -11.28 2.59 -4.65
C ILE A 4 -10.22 1.99 -3.72
N VAL A 5 -10.53 0.82 -3.16
CA VAL A 5 -9.57 -0.02 -2.46
C VAL A 5 -8.98 -0.98 -3.47
N ILE A 6 -7.67 -0.92 -3.64
CA ILE A 6 -6.90 -1.79 -4.54
C ILE A 6 -6.21 -2.85 -3.67
N MET A 7 -6.39 -4.12 -4.01
CA MET A 7 -5.76 -5.23 -3.30
C MET A 7 -5.04 -6.15 -4.29
N ASP A 8 -3.92 -6.72 -3.86
CA ASP A 8 -3.29 -7.81 -4.60
C ASP A 8 -4.20 -9.07 -4.62
N ASN A 9 -3.76 -10.09 -5.34
CA ASN A 9 -4.58 -11.28 -5.58
C ASN A 9 -4.51 -12.36 -4.49
N LEU A 10 -3.97 -12.04 -3.29
CA LEU A 10 -3.83 -12.96 -2.17
C LEU A 10 -5.19 -13.55 -1.73
N GLY A 11 -5.21 -14.84 -1.40
CA GLY A 11 -6.45 -15.55 -1.06
C GLY A 11 -7.24 -14.93 0.10
N SER A 12 -6.56 -14.40 1.12
CA SER A 12 -7.19 -13.70 2.25
C SER A 12 -7.94 -12.42 1.83
N HIS A 13 -7.53 -11.76 0.76
CA HIS A 13 -8.19 -10.55 0.23
C HIS A 13 -9.51 -10.86 -0.48
N LYS A 14 -9.80 -12.13 -0.78
CA LYS A 14 -10.99 -12.55 -1.54
C LYS A 14 -12.17 -12.96 -0.67
N SER A 15 -12.05 -12.88 0.65
CA SER A 15 -13.14 -13.26 1.54
C SER A 15 -14.40 -12.41 1.31
N ALA A 16 -15.57 -13.03 1.45
CA ALA A 16 -16.85 -12.33 1.32
C ALA A 16 -16.98 -11.19 2.36
N ALA A 17 -16.44 -11.41 3.57
CA ALA A 17 -16.42 -10.42 4.65
C ALA A 17 -15.67 -9.14 4.25
N VAL A 18 -14.46 -9.25 3.68
CA VAL A 18 -13.68 -8.09 3.22
C VAL A 18 -14.47 -7.28 2.18
N ARG A 19 -15.07 -7.96 1.20
CA ARG A 19 -15.88 -7.30 0.17
C ARG A 19 -17.10 -6.59 0.75
N GLN A 20 -17.78 -7.21 1.71
CA GLN A 20 -18.95 -6.64 2.37
C GLN A 20 -18.58 -5.39 3.18
N MET A 21 -17.49 -5.44 3.96
CA MET A 21 -17.01 -4.32 4.76
C MET A 21 -16.63 -3.10 3.90
N ILE A 22 -15.89 -3.32 2.80
CA ILE A 22 -15.49 -2.23 1.89
C ILE A 22 -16.71 -1.57 1.25
N ARG A 23 -17.69 -2.37 0.81
CA ARG A 23 -18.94 -1.83 0.21
C ARG A 23 -19.79 -1.10 1.24
N ALA A 24 -19.85 -1.58 2.49
CA ALA A 24 -20.56 -0.91 3.57
C ALA A 24 -19.98 0.47 3.90
N ALA A 25 -18.66 0.65 3.69
CA ALA A 25 -18.00 1.95 3.78
C ALA A 25 -18.23 2.86 2.55
N GLY A 26 -18.96 2.40 1.52
CA GLY A 26 -19.22 3.17 0.30
C GLY A 26 -18.04 3.22 -0.69
N ALA A 27 -17.09 2.29 -0.56
CA ALA A 27 -15.93 2.15 -1.44
C ALA A 27 -16.08 0.97 -2.42
N ARG A 28 -15.30 0.99 -3.50
CA ARG A 28 -15.23 -0.07 -4.50
C ARG A 28 -13.95 -0.88 -4.30
N LEU A 29 -14.05 -2.20 -4.43
CA LEU A 29 -12.89 -3.11 -4.32
C LEU A 29 -12.42 -3.55 -5.70
N TRP A 30 -11.15 -3.28 -6.03
CA TRP A 30 -10.48 -3.70 -7.26
C TRP A 30 -9.32 -4.64 -6.91
N TYR A 31 -9.15 -5.70 -7.69
CA TYR A 31 -8.02 -6.62 -7.55
C TYR A 31 -7.01 -6.39 -8.67
N LEU A 32 -5.73 -6.45 -8.32
CA LEU A 32 -4.65 -6.45 -9.30
C LEU A 32 -4.61 -7.78 -10.07
N PRO A 33 -4.18 -7.77 -11.34
CA PRO A 33 -3.86 -9.00 -12.05
C PRO A 33 -2.79 -9.81 -11.29
N PRO A 34 -2.79 -11.16 -11.42
CA PRO A 34 -1.73 -11.98 -10.85
C PRO A 34 -0.34 -11.51 -11.31
N TYR A 35 0.62 -11.50 -10.38
CA TYR A 35 2.02 -11.14 -10.67
C TYR A 35 2.23 -9.73 -11.23
N SER A 36 1.38 -8.77 -10.86
CA SER A 36 1.52 -7.35 -11.24
C SER A 36 1.92 -6.44 -10.06
N PRO A 37 3.10 -6.65 -9.44
CA PRO A 37 3.57 -5.80 -8.34
C PRO A 37 3.91 -4.38 -8.80
N ASP A 38 4.22 -4.19 -10.08
CA ASP A 38 4.44 -2.91 -10.73
C ASP A 38 3.20 -2.01 -10.69
N LEU A 39 2.02 -2.61 -10.69
CA LEU A 39 0.74 -1.90 -10.54
C LEU A 39 0.36 -1.66 -9.08
N ASN A 40 1.21 -2.01 -8.09
CA ASN A 40 0.89 -1.83 -6.68
C ASN A 40 1.70 -0.67 -6.07
N PRO A 41 1.10 0.51 -5.83
CA PRO A 41 1.81 1.70 -5.34
C PRO A 41 2.53 1.47 -4.00
N ILE A 42 2.01 0.58 -3.15
CA ILE A 42 2.58 0.33 -1.82
C ILE A 42 3.97 -0.32 -1.87
N GLU A 43 4.33 -0.97 -2.97
CA GLU A 43 5.64 -1.64 -3.10
C GLU A 43 6.81 -0.67 -2.99
N GLN A 44 6.64 0.56 -3.51
CA GLN A 44 7.64 1.62 -3.42
C GLN A 44 7.77 2.16 -1.98
N ALA A 45 6.64 2.37 -1.30
CA ALA A 45 6.63 2.72 0.12
C ALA A 45 7.34 1.66 0.97
N PHE A 46 7.04 0.37 0.72
CA PHE A 46 7.70 -0.74 1.39
C PHE A 46 9.18 -0.83 1.07
N ALA A 47 9.62 -0.52 -0.16
CA ALA A 47 11.04 -0.47 -0.50
C ALA A 47 11.78 0.57 0.34
N LYS A 48 11.24 1.78 0.49
CA LYS A 48 11.78 2.85 1.36
C LYS A 48 11.82 2.42 2.82
N ILE A 49 10.72 1.90 3.37
CA ILE A 49 10.66 1.44 4.77
C ILE A 49 11.70 0.35 5.00
N LYS A 50 11.77 -0.67 4.14
CA LYS A 50 12.75 -1.77 4.24
C LYS A 50 14.19 -1.26 4.19
N HIS A 51 14.49 -0.26 3.34
CA HIS A 51 15.82 0.34 3.27
C HIS A 51 16.23 0.93 4.63
N TRP A 52 15.40 1.78 5.22
CA TRP A 52 15.71 2.44 6.49
C TRP A 52 15.69 1.48 7.68
N MET A 53 14.80 0.49 7.68
CA MET A 53 14.82 -0.57 8.69
C MET A 53 16.14 -1.36 8.66
N ARG A 54 16.63 -1.70 7.46
CA ARG A 54 17.93 -2.37 7.30
C ARG A 54 19.09 -1.47 7.73
N ALA A 55 19.03 -0.16 7.50
CA ALA A 55 20.05 0.75 7.99
C ALA A 55 20.07 0.83 9.54
N ALA A 56 18.90 0.83 10.17
CA ALA A 56 18.77 1.00 11.62
C ALA A 56 19.19 -0.23 12.45
N GLN A 57 19.16 -1.43 11.88
CA GLN A 57 19.59 -2.70 12.53
C GLN A 57 19.02 -2.91 13.95
N LYS A 58 17.78 -2.49 14.22
CA LYS A 58 17.14 -2.71 15.53
C LYS A 58 17.04 -4.22 15.82
N ARG A 59 17.32 -4.61 17.07
CA ARG A 59 17.44 -6.03 17.48
C ARG A 59 16.31 -6.51 18.38
N THR A 60 15.43 -5.61 18.80
CA THR A 60 14.25 -5.95 19.60
C THR A 60 13.00 -5.74 18.76
N ILE A 61 11.95 -6.50 19.09
CA ILE A 61 10.64 -6.34 18.46
C ILE A 61 10.13 -4.91 18.73
N ASP A 62 10.15 -4.47 19.97
CA ASP A 62 9.65 -3.14 20.37
C ASP A 62 10.34 -1.99 19.63
N ASP A 63 11.66 -2.02 19.51
CA ASP A 63 12.38 -0.96 18.80
C ASP A 63 12.12 -1.01 17.30
N THR A 64 11.93 -2.21 16.74
CA THR A 64 11.54 -2.38 15.34
C THR A 64 10.16 -1.77 15.09
N TRP A 65 9.18 -2.04 15.96
CA TRP A 65 7.84 -1.48 15.87
C TRP A 65 7.83 0.05 16.01
N ARG A 66 8.51 0.59 17.03
CA ARG A 66 8.64 2.05 17.20
C ARG A 66 9.31 2.69 15.99
N HIS A 67 10.35 2.06 15.46
CA HIS A 67 11.07 2.59 14.30
C HIS A 67 10.20 2.57 13.02
N ILE A 68 9.45 1.49 12.76
CA ILE A 68 8.49 1.46 11.64
C ILE A 68 7.47 2.60 11.79
N GLY A 69 6.93 2.83 12.99
CA GLY A 69 6.00 3.93 13.26
C GLY A 69 6.58 5.29 12.89
N HIS A 70 7.83 5.56 13.29
CA HIS A 70 8.52 6.78 12.89
C HIS A 70 8.72 6.86 11.37
N LEU A 71 9.11 5.76 10.70
CA LEU A 71 9.34 5.75 9.25
C LEU A 71 8.05 6.02 8.46
N VAL A 72 6.93 5.43 8.86
CA VAL A 72 5.62 5.67 8.21
C VAL A 72 5.24 7.15 8.30
N ALA A 73 5.55 7.82 9.41
CA ALA A 73 5.31 9.25 9.58
C ALA A 73 6.21 10.15 8.71
N THR A 74 7.20 9.60 8.02
CA THR A 74 8.08 10.34 7.07
C THR A 74 7.67 10.17 5.60
N ILE A 75 6.54 9.49 5.34
CA ILE A 75 6.01 9.34 3.99
C ILE A 75 4.99 10.46 3.78
N GLU A 76 5.40 11.46 3.00
CA GLU A 76 4.62 12.68 2.78
C GLU A 76 3.55 12.49 1.68
N PRO A 77 2.48 13.29 1.66
CA PRO A 77 1.42 13.19 0.65
C PRO A 77 1.93 13.27 -0.80
N ASP A 78 2.87 14.18 -1.09
CA ASP A 78 3.43 14.34 -2.44
C ASP A 78 4.22 13.09 -2.88
N GLU A 79 4.88 12.42 -1.93
CA GLU A 79 5.56 11.16 -2.18
C GLU A 79 4.56 10.03 -2.48
N CYS A 80 3.46 9.96 -1.74
CA CYS A 80 2.37 9.03 -2.03
C CYS A 80 1.80 9.27 -3.45
N SER A 81 1.56 10.52 -3.84
CA SER A 81 1.12 10.86 -5.19
C SER A 81 2.10 10.36 -6.26
N ASN A 82 3.41 10.49 -6.03
CA ASN A 82 4.42 9.97 -6.94
C ASN A 82 4.39 8.43 -7.07
N TYR A 83 4.11 7.71 -5.98
CA TYR A 83 3.96 6.25 -6.05
C TYR A 83 2.78 5.82 -6.92
N PHE A 84 1.63 6.50 -6.78
CA PHE A 84 0.46 6.25 -7.63
C PHE A 84 0.74 6.60 -9.09
N ASN A 85 1.42 7.72 -9.36
CA ASN A 85 1.82 8.12 -10.71
C ASN A 85 2.70 7.03 -11.36
N ASN A 86 3.73 6.58 -10.65
CA ASN A 86 4.66 5.57 -11.15
C ASN A 86 4.01 4.19 -11.36
N ALA A 87 2.98 3.84 -10.57
CA ALA A 87 2.18 2.63 -10.76
C ALA A 87 1.09 2.76 -11.84
N GLY A 88 1.06 3.88 -12.59
CA GLY A 88 0.20 4.09 -13.76
C GLY A 88 -1.20 4.67 -13.46
N TYR A 89 -1.48 5.06 -12.22
CA TYR A 89 -2.82 5.55 -11.82
C TYR A 89 -3.11 7.00 -12.23
N ALA A 90 -2.10 7.76 -12.63
CA ALA A 90 -2.27 9.13 -13.14
C ALA A 90 -2.23 9.21 -14.67
N SER A 91 -2.35 8.07 -15.35
CA SER A 91 -2.48 8.03 -16.80
C SER A 91 -3.80 8.68 -17.20
N VAL A 92 -3.76 9.94 -17.63
CA VAL A 92 -4.91 10.61 -18.24
C VAL A 92 -5.21 9.85 -19.52
N LYS A 93 -6.42 9.29 -19.64
CA LYS A 93 -6.94 8.83 -20.93
C LYS A 93 -7.08 10.08 -21.81
N THR A 94 -6.17 10.26 -22.75
CA THR A 94 -6.42 11.04 -23.97
C THR A 94 -7.53 10.42 -24.78
#